data_AF-A0A7S4L2Y5-F1
#
_entry.id   AF-A0A7S4L2Y5-F1
#
_cell.length_a   1.000
_cell.length_b   1.000
_cell.length_c   1.000
_cell.angle_alpha   90.00
_cell.angle_beta   90.00
_cell.angle_gamma   90.00
#
_symmetry.space_group_name_H-M   'P 1'
#
loop_
_entity.id
_entity.type
_entity.pdbx_description
1 polymer ?
#
loop_
_entity_poly.entity_id
_entity_poly.type
_entity_poly.pdbx_seq_one_letter_code
_entity_poly.pdbx_strand_id
1 'polypeptide(L)'
;FQRWLMAHALLLSVLVQPLKSFSTGGIDLMYRHLNQHFGRARRHDLFDKIRTATFRCATMTNKNKICMMGDDLKLQVSTVMGLEALVKQELEELGYSNCLAKNGRVEVQAPSSAIPRLNINLRTANRVLLELAEFEACSFDELFDGVSAIEWKRWVPKGASFPVVGKSVDSILHSVPACQSICKKAISSSLTNGMGSVTKENWVEEDPRNGVCEVEVAISKNLVKISIDTSGAALSRRGYRTKVLDNGAPLKETLAAGILMLSRWTPDRPLYDPFCGSGTILLEAALMA
;
A
#
# COMPACT_ATOMS: atom_id res chain seq x y z
N PHE A 1 -17.78 0.09 -25.40
CA PHE A 1 -16.85 1.22 -25.23
C PHE A 1 -17.54 2.46 -24.63
N GLN A 2 -18.56 3.05 -25.27
CA GLN A 2 -19.34 4.18 -24.69
C GLN A 2 -19.97 3.90 -23.32
N ARG A 3 -20.49 2.69 -23.08
CA ARG A 3 -21.02 2.28 -21.76
C ARG A 3 -19.95 2.17 -20.66
N TRP A 4 -18.69 1.93 -21.03
CA TRP A 4 -17.57 1.82 -20.11
C TRP A 4 -17.05 3.21 -19.71
N LEU A 5 -16.98 4.14 -20.68
CA LEU A 5 -16.68 5.55 -20.42
C LEU A 5 -17.71 6.21 -19.48
N MET A 6 -19.01 5.92 -19.66
CA MET A 6 -20.04 6.46 -18.77
C MET A 6 -19.97 5.90 -17.35
N ALA A 7 -19.63 4.61 -17.19
CA ALA A 7 -19.44 4.02 -15.87
C ALA A 7 -18.21 4.61 -15.16
N HIS A 8 -17.13 4.89 -15.90
CA HIS A 8 -15.93 5.53 -15.38
C HIS A 8 -16.20 7.00 -14.98
N ALA A 9 -16.93 7.75 -15.81
CA ALA A 9 -17.32 9.13 -15.53
C ALA A 9 -18.27 9.23 -14.32
N LEU A 10 -19.20 8.28 -14.16
CA LEU A 10 -20.08 8.21 -12.98
C LEU A 10 -19.29 7.86 -11.70
N LEU A 11 -18.34 6.92 -11.77
CA LEU A 11 -17.47 6.56 -10.64
C LEU A 11 -16.59 7.74 -10.20
N LEU A 12 -16.04 8.50 -11.15
CA LEU A 12 -15.31 9.74 -10.88
C LEU A 12 -16.21 10.83 -10.29
N SER A 13 -17.45 10.97 -10.77
CA SER A 13 -18.40 11.95 -10.21
C SER A 13 -18.81 11.65 -8.76
N VAL A 14 -18.86 10.36 -8.39
CA VAL A 14 -19.20 9.90 -7.02
C VAL A 14 -18.01 10.04 -6.07
N LEU A 15 -16.78 9.88 -6.55
CA LEU A 15 -15.56 10.04 -5.74
C LEU A 15 -15.19 11.51 -5.49
N VAL A 16 -15.68 12.44 -6.31
CA VAL A 16 -15.35 13.87 -6.24
C VAL A 16 -16.37 14.69 -5.43
N GLN A 17 -17.55 14.14 -5.06
CA GLN A 17 -18.52 14.88 -4.25
C GLN A 17 -18.26 14.79 -2.74
N PRO A 18 -18.39 15.90 -1.99
CA PRO A 18 -18.22 15.90 -0.54
C PRO A 18 -19.31 15.05 0.14
N LEU A 19 -18.88 14.16 1.05
CA LEU A 19 -19.62 13.13 1.80
C LEU A 19 -20.90 13.57 2.55
N LYS A 20 -21.31 14.85 2.50
CA LYS A 20 -22.49 15.36 3.24
C LYS A 20 -23.84 15.04 2.57
N SER A 21 -23.89 14.53 1.34
CA SER A 21 -25.15 14.38 0.58
C SER A 21 -25.68 12.95 0.39
N PHE A 22 -25.02 11.92 0.92
CA PHE A 22 -25.51 10.54 0.74
C PHE A 22 -26.69 10.22 1.67
N SER A 23 -27.91 10.49 1.20
CA SER A 23 -29.12 9.84 1.73
C SER A 23 -29.17 8.38 1.27
N THR A 24 -29.84 7.54 2.05
CA THR A 24 -30.00 6.08 1.83
C THR A 24 -30.50 5.70 0.43
N GLY A 25 -31.10 6.63 -0.33
CA GLY A 25 -31.52 6.41 -1.72
C GLY A 25 -30.40 6.39 -2.76
N GLY A 26 -29.24 7.01 -2.51
CA GLY A 26 -28.14 7.09 -3.49
C GLY A 26 -27.40 5.76 -3.69
N ILE A 27 -27.26 4.99 -2.61
CA ILE A 27 -26.62 3.67 -2.64
C ILE A 27 -27.49 2.66 -3.40
N ASP A 28 -28.81 2.77 -3.26
CA ASP A 28 -29.79 1.87 -3.87
C ASP A 28 -29.93 2.10 -5.40
N LEU A 29 -29.74 3.35 -5.85
CA LEU A 29 -29.67 3.70 -7.27
C LEU A 29 -28.37 3.18 -7.93
N MET A 30 -27.24 3.28 -7.21
CA MET A 30 -25.96 2.71 -7.63
C MET A 30 -26.02 1.18 -7.75
N TYR A 31 -26.72 0.53 -6.80
CA TYR A 31 -26.96 -0.92 -6.79
C TYR A 31 -27.80 -1.39 -7.98
N ARG A 32 -28.87 -0.66 -8.34
CA ARG A 32 -29.71 -0.97 -9.51
C ARG A 32 -28.97 -0.79 -10.84
N HIS A 33 -28.11 0.22 -10.94
CA HIS A 33 -27.36 0.51 -12.17
C HIS A 33 -26.23 -0.50 -12.43
N LEU A 34 -25.52 -0.93 -11.38
CA LEU A 34 -24.49 -1.97 -11.48
C LEU A 34 -25.08 -3.35 -11.80
N ASN A 35 -26.30 -3.65 -11.34
CA ASN A 35 -27.01 -4.90 -11.63
C ASN A 35 -27.43 -5.06 -13.11
N GLN A 36 -27.61 -3.97 -13.86
CA GLN A 36 -27.98 -4.04 -15.29
C GLN A 36 -26.79 -4.29 -16.23
N HIS A 37 -25.54 -4.17 -15.76
CA HIS A 37 -24.37 -4.11 -16.65
C HIS A 37 -23.23 -5.11 -16.37
N PHE A 38 -23.22 -5.84 -15.25
CA PHE A 38 -22.11 -6.76 -14.91
C PHE A 38 -22.56 -8.16 -14.42
N GLY A 39 -21.87 -9.21 -14.90
CA GLY A 39 -22.09 -10.61 -14.52
C GLY A 39 -21.53 -11.00 -13.13
N ARG A 40 -22.05 -12.11 -12.56
CA ARG A 40 -21.86 -12.58 -11.16
C ARG A 40 -20.40 -12.68 -10.67
N ALA A 41 -19.44 -13.03 -11.53
CA ALA A 41 -18.03 -13.21 -11.16
C ALA A 41 -17.22 -11.90 -11.06
N ARG A 42 -17.48 -10.91 -11.93
CA ARG A 42 -16.80 -9.59 -11.90
C ARG A 42 -17.30 -8.68 -10.78
N ARG A 43 -18.43 -9.06 -10.15
CA ARG A 43 -18.98 -8.40 -8.96
C ARG A 43 -18.09 -8.63 -7.74
N HIS A 44 -17.59 -9.84 -7.50
CA HIS A 44 -16.80 -10.10 -6.29
C HIS A 44 -15.43 -9.40 -6.31
N ASP A 45 -14.67 -9.46 -7.40
CA ASP A 45 -13.29 -8.96 -7.40
C ASP A 45 -13.19 -7.42 -7.33
N LEU A 46 -14.10 -6.69 -8.00
CA LEU A 46 -14.16 -5.23 -7.92
C LEU A 46 -14.77 -4.76 -6.59
N PHE A 47 -15.80 -5.44 -6.08
CA PHE A 47 -16.34 -5.14 -4.75
C PHE A 47 -15.38 -5.54 -3.64
N ASP A 48 -14.53 -6.55 -3.79
CA ASP A 48 -13.50 -6.91 -2.82
C ASP A 48 -12.35 -5.92 -2.86
N LYS A 49 -11.96 -5.40 -4.04
CA LYS A 49 -10.96 -4.32 -4.13
C LYS A 49 -11.49 -3.00 -3.56
N ILE A 50 -12.72 -2.62 -3.89
CA ILE A 50 -13.38 -1.45 -3.33
C ILE A 50 -13.66 -1.68 -1.85
N ARG A 51 -14.14 -2.85 -1.39
CA ARG A 51 -14.27 -3.15 0.04
C ARG A 51 -12.92 -3.15 0.72
N THR A 52 -11.85 -3.70 0.17
CA THR A 52 -10.54 -3.73 0.85
C THR A 52 -9.98 -2.31 0.98
N ALA A 53 -10.12 -1.48 -0.05
CA ALA A 53 -9.70 -0.07 -0.01
C ALA A 53 -10.61 0.79 0.88
N THR A 54 -11.94 0.62 0.79
CA THR A 54 -12.94 1.42 1.50
C THR A 54 -13.16 0.92 2.94
N PHE A 55 -13.07 -0.38 3.26
CA PHE A 55 -13.08 -0.89 4.64
C PHE A 55 -11.76 -0.60 5.37
N ARG A 56 -10.59 -0.68 4.71
CA ARG A 56 -9.33 -0.22 5.34
C ARG A 56 -9.37 1.27 5.69
N CYS A 57 -10.17 2.06 4.95
CA CYS A 57 -10.41 3.47 5.25
C CYS A 57 -11.60 3.71 6.21
N ALA A 58 -12.65 2.88 6.15
CA ALA A 58 -13.89 3.06 6.92
C ALA A 58 -13.87 2.44 8.32
N THR A 59 -12.94 1.53 8.64
CA THR A 59 -12.69 1.15 10.05
C THR A 59 -12.02 2.27 10.84
N MET A 60 -11.66 3.40 10.19
CA MET A 60 -11.16 4.62 10.83
C MET A 60 -12.24 5.61 11.28
N THR A 61 -13.54 5.27 11.15
CA THR A 61 -14.62 6.12 11.66
C THR A 61 -15.24 5.55 12.93
N ASN A 62 -14.48 5.60 14.04
CA ASN A 62 -15.11 5.65 15.36
C ASN A 62 -15.31 7.12 15.75
N LYS A 63 -16.49 7.42 16.31
CA LYS A 63 -17.19 8.71 16.26
C LYS A 63 -16.58 9.88 17.05
N ASN A 64 -15.32 9.86 17.45
CA ASN A 64 -14.68 11.02 18.10
C ASN A 64 -13.26 11.20 17.58
N LYS A 65 -13.03 12.35 16.92
CA LYS A 65 -11.82 12.79 16.19
C LYS A 65 -11.60 12.13 14.82
N ILE A 66 -12.23 12.74 13.82
CA ILE A 66 -11.69 12.76 12.44
C ILE A 66 -10.22 13.20 12.57
N CYS A 67 -9.26 12.31 12.27
CA CYS A 67 -7.88 12.71 12.09
C CYS A 67 -7.87 13.84 11.06
N MET A 68 -7.46 15.02 11.50
CA MET A 68 -7.53 16.25 10.73
C MET A 68 -6.78 16.09 9.40
N MET A 69 -7.34 16.70 8.36
CA MET A 69 -6.82 16.82 6.99
C MET A 69 -5.50 17.60 6.87
N GLY A 70 -4.57 17.53 7.84
CA GLY A 70 -3.42 18.44 7.93
C GLY A 70 -2.08 17.88 8.41
N ASP A 71 -1.95 16.59 8.74
CA ASP A 71 -0.64 16.02 9.07
C ASP A 71 0.03 15.50 7.79
N ASP A 72 1.16 16.11 7.42
CA ASP A 72 2.04 15.56 6.38
C ASP A 72 2.69 14.29 6.92
N LEU A 73 2.41 13.17 6.25
CA LEU A 73 2.94 11.86 6.56
C LEU A 73 4.21 11.61 5.74
N LYS A 74 5.20 10.97 6.36
CA LYS A 74 6.39 10.49 5.66
C LYS A 74 6.09 9.13 5.02
N LEU A 75 6.07 9.10 3.69
CA LEU A 75 5.83 7.89 2.91
C LEU A 75 7.12 7.42 2.25
N GLN A 76 7.33 6.11 2.19
CA GLN A 76 8.38 5.47 1.40
C GLN A 76 7.75 4.65 0.28
N VAL A 77 8.07 4.99 -0.95
CA VAL A 77 7.64 4.26 -2.13
C VAL A 77 8.78 3.35 -2.57
N SER A 78 8.67 2.06 -2.29
CA SER A 78 9.68 1.06 -2.67
C SER A 78 9.61 0.78 -4.18
N THR A 79 10.76 0.50 -4.79
CA THR A 79 10.86 0.20 -6.22
C THR A 79 12.03 -0.73 -6.52
N VAL A 80 12.13 -1.19 -7.77
CA VAL A 80 13.31 -1.91 -8.26
C VAL A 80 14.45 -0.90 -8.41
N MET A 81 15.66 -1.32 -8.03
CA MET A 81 16.85 -0.48 -8.21
C MET A 81 17.01 -0.07 -9.68
N GLY A 82 17.22 1.21 -9.93
CA GLY A 82 17.31 1.81 -11.27
C GLY A 82 16.01 2.47 -11.77
N LEU A 83 14.86 2.24 -11.12
CA LEU A 83 13.57 2.85 -11.48
C LEU A 83 13.15 4.00 -10.54
N GLU A 84 14.00 4.41 -9.61
CA GLU A 84 13.70 5.46 -8.61
C GLU A 84 13.37 6.80 -9.26
N ALA A 85 14.06 7.15 -10.35
CA ALA A 85 13.81 8.37 -11.11
C ALA A 85 12.42 8.37 -11.74
N LEU A 86 11.94 7.22 -12.22
CA LEU A 86 10.60 7.10 -12.80
C LEU A 86 9.52 7.21 -11.73
N VAL A 87 9.70 6.54 -10.59
CA VAL A 87 8.77 6.67 -9.45
C VAL A 87 8.71 8.11 -8.98
N LYS A 88 9.85 8.80 -8.89
CA LYS A 88 9.90 10.23 -8.55
C LYS A 88 9.10 11.05 -9.55
N GLN A 89 9.28 10.80 -10.85
CA GLN A 89 8.51 11.48 -11.90
C GLN A 89 7.00 11.23 -11.74
N GLU A 90 6.57 9.97 -11.52
CA GLU A 90 5.15 9.65 -11.29
C GLU A 90 4.58 10.40 -10.06
N LEU A 91 5.36 10.53 -8.98
CA LEU A 91 4.96 11.29 -7.79
C LEU A 91 4.80 12.79 -8.08
N GLU A 92 5.72 13.36 -8.85
CA GLU A 92 5.68 14.76 -9.28
C GLU A 92 4.49 15.03 -10.21
N GLU A 93 4.20 14.12 -11.15
CA GLU A 93 3.01 14.17 -12.02
C GLU A 93 1.69 14.11 -11.24
N LEU A 94 1.68 13.39 -10.11
CA LEU A 94 0.55 13.38 -9.18
C LEU A 94 0.46 14.66 -8.32
N GLY A 95 1.43 15.56 -8.42
CA GLY A 95 1.46 16.85 -7.73
C GLY A 95 2.14 16.80 -6.35
N TYR A 96 2.92 15.76 -6.05
CA TYR A 96 3.71 15.71 -4.82
C TYR A 96 5.12 16.26 -5.08
N SER A 97 5.48 17.28 -4.31
CA SER A 97 6.81 17.91 -4.36
C SER A 97 7.72 17.34 -3.27
N ASN A 98 9.02 17.67 -3.31
CA ASN A 98 10.02 17.21 -2.34
C ASN A 98 10.27 15.69 -2.29
N CYS A 99 10.15 15.04 -3.45
CA CYS A 99 10.45 13.61 -3.59
C CYS A 99 11.98 13.36 -3.60
N LEU A 100 12.46 12.58 -2.62
CA LEU A 100 13.86 12.21 -2.48
C LEU A 100 14.09 10.76 -2.92
N ALA A 101 14.73 10.59 -4.07
CA ALA A 101 15.15 9.27 -4.55
C ALA A 101 16.36 8.76 -3.75
N LYS A 102 16.26 7.54 -3.23
CA LYS A 102 17.32 6.78 -2.56
C LYS A 102 17.36 5.38 -3.18
N ASN A 103 18.47 4.65 -3.04
CA ASN A 103 18.56 3.30 -3.62
C ASN A 103 17.37 2.41 -3.20
N GLY A 104 16.61 1.94 -4.19
CA GLY A 104 15.44 1.07 -4.02
C GLY A 104 14.16 1.73 -3.49
N ARG A 105 14.14 3.05 -3.25
CA ARG A 105 12.94 3.75 -2.76
C ARG A 105 12.91 5.26 -3.05
N VAL A 106 11.71 5.84 -3.07
CA VAL A 106 11.52 7.29 -3.08
C VAL A 106 10.80 7.70 -1.80
N GLU A 107 11.38 8.63 -1.05
CA GLU A 107 10.76 9.21 0.15
C GLU A 107 9.99 10.47 -0.24
N VAL A 108 8.77 10.62 0.28
CA VAL A 108 7.90 11.77 -0.01
C VAL A 108 7.10 12.14 1.25
N GLN A 109 6.93 13.44 1.48
CA GLN A 109 6.00 13.95 2.49
C GLN A 109 4.68 14.30 1.81
N ALA A 110 3.58 13.73 2.29
CA ALA A 110 2.28 13.91 1.69
C ALA A 110 1.15 13.74 2.71
N PRO A 111 -0.02 14.38 2.50
CA PRO A 111 -1.15 14.20 3.39
C PRO A 111 -1.65 12.75 3.36
N SER A 112 -2.39 12.34 4.38
CA SER A 112 -2.99 11.00 4.46
C SER A 112 -3.84 10.61 3.26
N SER A 113 -4.47 11.59 2.59
CA SER A 113 -5.23 11.41 1.34
C SER A 113 -4.36 10.93 0.16
N ALA A 114 -3.03 11.06 0.25
CA ALA A 114 -2.10 10.58 -0.75
C ALA A 114 -2.00 9.06 -0.79
N ILE A 115 -2.12 8.37 0.36
CA ILE A 115 -1.95 6.91 0.46
C ILE A 115 -2.81 6.16 -0.57
N PRO A 116 -4.15 6.33 -0.64
CA PRO A 116 -4.96 5.63 -1.64
C PRO A 116 -4.60 6.07 -3.07
N ARG A 117 -4.30 7.35 -3.29
CA ARG A 117 -3.96 7.90 -4.61
C ARG A 117 -2.66 7.30 -5.15
N LEU A 118 -1.65 7.15 -4.31
CA LEU A 118 -0.37 6.52 -4.67
C LEU A 118 -0.54 5.03 -4.99
N ASN A 119 -1.29 4.29 -4.16
CA ASN A 119 -1.50 2.87 -4.38
C ASN A 119 -2.26 2.56 -5.69
N ILE A 120 -3.15 3.45 -6.13
CA ILE A 120 -3.93 3.28 -7.35
C ILE A 120 -3.14 3.68 -8.60
N ASN A 121 -2.39 4.78 -8.53
CA ASN A 121 -1.82 5.41 -9.72
C ASN A 121 -0.39 5.02 -10.03
N LEU A 122 0.43 4.61 -9.06
CA LEU A 122 1.84 4.30 -9.30
C LEU A 122 2.02 2.98 -10.05
N ARG A 123 2.69 3.06 -11.20
CA ARG A 123 2.91 1.91 -12.11
C ARG A 123 4.26 1.27 -11.88
N THR A 124 5.30 2.06 -11.61
CA THR A 124 6.68 1.56 -11.45
C THR A 124 7.05 1.24 -10.00
N ALA A 125 6.21 1.63 -9.03
CA ALA A 125 6.40 1.31 -7.61
C ALA A 125 6.01 -0.12 -7.24
N ASN A 126 6.70 -0.70 -6.25
CA ASN A 126 6.40 -2.02 -5.70
C ASN A 126 5.41 -1.98 -4.53
N ARG A 127 5.62 -1.07 -3.56
CA ARG A 127 4.77 -0.86 -2.38
C ARG A 127 4.89 0.57 -1.86
N VAL A 128 3.83 1.06 -1.23
CA VAL A 128 3.78 2.34 -0.51
C VAL A 128 3.74 2.06 0.99
N LEU A 129 4.80 2.45 1.69
CA LEU A 129 4.98 2.26 3.12
C LEU A 129 4.78 3.60 3.83
N LEU A 130 4.09 3.60 4.96
CA LEU A 130 3.99 4.73 5.88
C LEU A 130 5.09 4.62 6.92
N GLU A 131 6.05 5.54 6.94
CA GLU A 131 7.11 5.56 7.96
C GLU A 131 6.56 6.12 9.28
N LEU A 132 6.70 5.36 10.37
CA LEU A 132 6.23 5.76 11.70
C LEU A 132 7.35 6.31 12.57
N ALA A 133 8.54 5.71 12.47
CA ALA A 133 9.69 6.08 13.29
C ALA A 133 11.01 5.70 12.61
N GLU A 134 12.05 6.44 12.97
CA GLU A 134 13.43 6.22 12.58
C GLU A 134 14.31 6.47 13.82
N PHE A 135 15.11 5.49 14.23
CA PHE A 135 15.98 5.57 15.40
C PHE A 135 17.16 4.59 15.30
N GLU A 136 18.20 4.78 16.09
CA GLU A 136 19.34 3.85 16.15
C GLU A 136 19.10 2.78 17.21
N ALA A 137 19.48 1.53 16.91
CA ALA A 137 19.48 0.44 17.88
C ALA A 137 20.65 -0.51 17.63
N CYS A 138 21.47 -0.68 18.65
CA CYS A 138 22.59 -1.61 18.71
C CYS A 138 22.29 -2.83 19.59
N SER A 139 21.24 -2.77 20.41
CA SER A 139 20.78 -3.87 21.27
C SER A 139 19.31 -4.21 21.05
N PHE A 140 18.92 -5.40 21.49
CA PHE A 140 17.51 -5.85 21.42
C PHE A 140 16.59 -5.07 22.36
N ASP A 141 17.13 -4.58 23.47
CA ASP A 141 16.39 -3.75 24.43
C ASP A 141 16.12 -2.36 23.83
N GLU A 142 17.12 -1.74 23.21
CA GLU A 142 16.94 -0.48 22.47
C GLU A 142 15.92 -0.61 21.34
N LEU A 143 15.94 -1.73 20.61
CA LEU A 143 14.93 -2.03 19.59
C LEU A 143 13.54 -2.14 20.21
N PHE A 144 13.40 -2.84 21.34
CA PHE A 144 12.13 -2.99 22.04
C PHE A 144 11.58 -1.63 22.51
N ASP A 145 12.42 -0.82 23.13
CA ASP A 145 12.05 0.49 23.68
C ASP A 145 11.65 1.45 22.56
N GLY A 146 12.44 1.53 21.48
CA GLY A 146 12.16 2.37 20.33
C GLY A 146 10.87 2.00 19.61
N VAL A 147 10.57 0.70 19.46
CA VAL A 147 9.31 0.24 18.88
C VAL A 147 8.14 0.51 19.83
N SER A 148 8.30 0.30 21.14
CA SER A 148 7.23 0.49 22.12
C SER A 148 6.82 1.96 22.29
N ALA A 149 7.74 2.89 22.06
CA ALA A 149 7.52 4.34 22.13
C ALA A 149 6.53 4.88 21.08
N ILE A 150 6.29 4.14 19.99
CA ILE A 150 5.34 4.53 18.95
C ILE A 150 3.91 4.42 19.49
N GLU A 151 3.05 5.41 19.17
CA GLU A 151 1.63 5.39 19.54
C GLU A 151 0.83 4.40 18.66
N TRP A 152 1.04 3.10 18.85
CA TRP A 152 0.47 2.03 18.00
C TRP A 152 -1.05 2.03 17.92
N LYS A 153 -1.74 2.51 18.97
CA LYS A 153 -3.21 2.61 18.99
C LYS A 153 -3.77 3.53 17.91
N ARG A 154 -2.99 4.50 17.42
CA ARG A 154 -3.38 5.37 16.31
C ARG A 154 -3.48 4.60 14.99
N TRP A 155 -2.72 3.52 14.85
CA TRP A 155 -2.50 2.85 13.56
C TRP A 155 -3.07 1.44 13.49
N VAL A 156 -3.02 0.68 14.59
CA VAL A 156 -3.50 -0.70 14.66
C VAL A 156 -4.86 -0.72 15.34
N PRO A 157 -5.95 -1.02 14.60
CA PRO A 157 -7.27 -1.15 15.19
C PRO A 157 -7.33 -2.29 16.20
N LYS A 158 -8.23 -2.19 17.18
CA LYS A 158 -8.43 -3.23 18.19
C LYS A 158 -8.80 -4.57 17.51
N GLY A 159 -8.04 -5.62 17.83
CA GLY A 159 -8.26 -6.98 17.31
C GLY A 159 -7.77 -7.22 15.89
N ALA A 160 -7.14 -6.24 15.24
CA ALA A 160 -6.51 -6.43 13.93
C ALA A 160 -5.24 -7.26 14.04
N SER A 161 -4.92 -8.03 13.00
CA SER A 161 -3.63 -8.73 12.93
C SER A 161 -2.51 -7.79 12.46
N PHE A 162 -1.33 -7.92 13.05
CA PHE A 162 -0.17 -7.08 12.73
C PHE A 162 1.08 -7.92 12.45
N PRO A 163 1.17 -8.62 11.31
CA PRO A 163 2.35 -9.41 10.97
C PRO A 163 3.59 -8.50 10.84
N VAL A 164 4.74 -8.97 11.30
CA VAL A 164 5.99 -8.20 11.27
C VAL A 164 6.95 -8.81 10.25
N VAL A 165 7.35 -8.01 9.26
CA VAL A 165 8.33 -8.35 8.23
C VAL A 165 9.64 -7.63 8.55
N GLY A 166 10.74 -8.38 8.65
CA GLY A 166 12.05 -7.82 9.01
C GLY A 166 13.04 -7.83 7.85
N LYS A 167 13.92 -6.83 7.81
CA LYS A 167 15.12 -6.77 6.97
C LYS A 167 16.26 -6.21 7.82
N SER A 168 17.45 -6.81 7.74
CA SER A 168 18.64 -6.28 8.42
C SER A 168 19.84 -6.39 7.49
N VAL A 169 20.58 -5.28 7.33
CA VAL A 169 21.76 -5.17 6.47
C VAL A 169 22.84 -4.40 7.22
N ASP A 170 24.07 -4.91 7.21
CA ASP A 170 25.26 -4.26 7.81
C ASP A 170 25.02 -3.71 9.22
N SER A 171 24.34 -4.46 10.08
CA SER A 171 23.93 -4.03 11.42
C SER A 171 24.28 -5.07 12.48
N ILE A 172 24.46 -4.62 13.72
CA ILE A 172 24.76 -5.50 14.87
C ILE A 172 23.61 -6.50 15.06
N LEU A 173 22.37 -6.00 14.96
CA LEU A 173 21.14 -6.79 15.00
C LEU A 173 20.90 -7.51 13.66
N HIS A 174 21.70 -8.55 13.37
CA HIS A 174 21.66 -9.30 12.11
C HIS A 174 20.56 -10.37 12.06
N SER A 175 20.10 -10.87 13.21
CA SER A 175 19.08 -11.92 13.27
C SER A 175 17.68 -11.36 12.99
N VAL A 176 17.25 -11.47 11.73
CA VAL A 176 15.94 -11.00 11.27
C VAL A 176 14.77 -11.62 12.06
N PRO A 177 14.71 -12.96 12.29
CA PRO A 177 13.61 -13.55 13.06
C PRO A 177 13.56 -13.07 14.52
N ALA A 178 14.72 -12.82 15.15
CA ALA A 178 14.79 -12.28 16.50
C ALA A 178 14.24 -10.85 16.54
N CYS A 179 14.65 -9.99 15.58
CA CYS A 179 14.15 -8.63 15.46
C CYS A 179 12.62 -8.61 15.27
N GLN A 180 12.09 -9.48 14.40
CA GLN A 180 10.64 -9.61 14.18
C GLN A 180 9.90 -9.99 15.47
N SER A 181 10.41 -10.97 16.21
CA SER A 181 9.82 -11.42 17.48
C SER A 181 9.81 -10.31 18.53
N ILE A 182 10.91 -9.57 18.66
CA ILE A 182 11.03 -8.45 19.61
C ILE A 182 10.09 -7.31 19.23
N CYS A 183 10.06 -6.92 17.96
CA CYS A 183 9.15 -5.88 17.48
C CYS A 183 7.69 -6.28 17.71
N LYS A 184 7.34 -7.55 17.44
CA LYS A 184 5.99 -8.07 17.69
C LYS A 184 5.61 -7.97 19.17
N LYS A 185 6.52 -8.31 20.07
CA LYS A 185 6.33 -8.17 21.53
C LYS A 185 6.18 -6.70 21.95
N ALA A 186 7.02 -5.81 21.42
CA ALA A 186 6.98 -4.38 21.70
C ALA A 186 5.64 -3.74 21.28
N ILE A 187 5.15 -4.07 20.07
CA ILE A 187 3.84 -3.63 19.58
C ILE A 187 2.72 -4.13 20.50
N SER A 188 2.75 -5.42 20.87
CA SER A 188 1.75 -6.02 21.78
C SER A 188 1.75 -5.35 23.16
N SER A 189 2.94 -5.04 23.69
CA SER A 189 3.10 -4.33 24.97
C SER A 189 2.54 -2.89 24.91
N SER A 190 2.82 -2.16 23.83
CA SER A 190 2.31 -0.80 23.63
C SER A 190 0.78 -0.76 23.48
N LEU A 191 0.19 -1.73 22.78
CA LEU A 191 -1.26 -1.84 22.63
C LEU A 191 -2.00 -2.15 23.93
N THR A 192 -1.34 -2.82 24.88
CA THR A 192 -1.90 -3.22 26.19
C THR A 192 -1.60 -2.22 27.32
N ASN A 193 -1.29 -0.96 26.99
CA ASN A 193 -1.05 0.15 27.94
C ASN A 193 0.18 -0.02 28.85
N GLY A 194 1.21 -0.76 28.43
CA GLY A 194 2.41 -0.95 29.27
C GLY A 194 2.11 -1.69 30.58
N MET A 195 1.05 -2.52 30.60
CA MET A 195 0.69 -3.33 31.76
C MET A 195 1.64 -4.54 31.87
N GLY A 196 2.90 -4.27 32.25
CA GLY A 196 3.93 -5.26 32.54
C GLY A 196 4.34 -6.15 31.36
N SER A 197 5.22 -7.11 31.66
CA SER A 197 5.68 -8.14 30.70
C SER A 197 4.51 -8.81 30.01
N VAL A 198 4.56 -8.91 28.68
CA VAL A 198 3.55 -9.59 27.87
C VAL A 198 3.50 -11.08 28.26
N THR A 199 2.52 -11.47 29.07
CA THR A 199 2.22 -12.88 29.37
C THR A 199 1.25 -13.44 28.32
N LYS A 200 1.09 -14.77 28.29
CA LYS A 200 0.06 -15.42 27.46
C LYS A 200 -1.35 -14.88 27.74
N GLU A 201 -1.62 -14.42 28.97
CA GLU A 201 -2.93 -13.88 29.34
C GLU A 201 -3.19 -12.47 28.82
N ASN A 202 -2.13 -11.68 28.59
CA ASN A 202 -2.22 -10.30 28.11
C ASN A 202 -1.82 -10.14 26.64
N TRP A 203 -1.68 -11.23 25.87
CA TRP A 203 -1.42 -11.14 24.44
C TRP A 203 -2.62 -10.55 23.69
N VAL A 204 -2.37 -9.64 22.76
CA VAL A 204 -3.44 -9.08 21.91
C VAL A 204 -3.98 -10.18 21.02
N GLU A 205 -5.26 -10.54 21.19
CA GLU A 205 -5.94 -11.46 20.29
C GLU A 205 -6.05 -10.84 18.89
N GLU A 206 -5.48 -11.51 17.90
CA GLU A 206 -5.40 -11.04 16.52
C GLU A 206 -6.36 -11.83 15.64
N ASP A 207 -7.20 -11.12 14.90
CA ASP A 207 -8.06 -11.73 13.89
C ASP A 207 -7.87 -10.99 12.56
N PRO A 208 -7.35 -11.66 11.51
CA PRO A 208 -7.24 -11.08 10.18
C PRO A 208 -8.57 -10.54 9.62
N ARG A 209 -9.72 -11.04 10.10
CA ARG A 209 -11.06 -10.54 9.71
C ARG A 209 -11.32 -9.11 10.22
N ASN A 210 -10.65 -8.69 11.28
CA ASN A 210 -10.74 -7.33 11.83
C ASN A 210 -9.77 -6.35 11.15
N GLY A 211 -8.99 -6.83 10.18
CA GLY A 211 -7.99 -6.04 9.45
C GLY A 211 -6.59 -6.62 9.59
N VAL A 212 -5.72 -6.26 8.64
CA VAL A 212 -4.31 -6.64 8.64
C VAL A 212 -3.46 -5.38 8.48
N CYS A 213 -2.59 -5.13 9.44
CA CYS A 213 -1.63 -4.04 9.49
C CYS A 213 -0.21 -4.62 9.46
N GLU A 214 0.31 -4.90 8.26
CA GLU A 214 1.68 -5.42 8.11
C GLU A 214 2.70 -4.34 8.48
N VAL A 215 3.56 -4.67 9.44
CA VAL A 215 4.63 -3.79 9.92
C VAL A 215 5.95 -4.24 9.33
N GLU A 216 6.64 -3.34 8.65
CA GLU A 216 8.01 -3.54 8.18
C GLU A 216 9.02 -2.94 9.18
N VAL A 217 10.02 -3.73 9.53
CA VAL A 217 11.18 -3.35 10.34
C VAL A 217 12.41 -3.45 9.44
N ALA A 218 12.96 -2.32 9.04
CA ALA A 218 14.15 -2.27 8.21
C ALA A 218 15.33 -1.69 9.01
N ILE A 219 16.37 -2.50 9.20
CA ILE A 219 17.59 -2.10 9.92
C ILE A 219 18.73 -2.01 8.91
N SER A 220 19.38 -0.86 8.83
CA SER A 220 20.56 -0.67 7.97
C SER A 220 21.59 0.19 8.68
N LYS A 221 22.81 -0.31 8.83
CA LYS A 221 23.89 0.39 9.55
C LYS A 221 23.45 0.84 10.95
N ASN A 222 22.77 -0.05 11.68
CA ASN A 222 22.15 0.17 13.00
C ASN A 222 21.01 1.21 13.04
N LEU A 223 20.65 1.82 11.92
CA LEU A 223 19.48 2.68 11.80
C LEU A 223 18.23 1.84 11.53
N VAL A 224 17.31 1.84 12.47
CA VAL A 224 16.00 1.17 12.40
C VAL A 224 14.97 2.13 11.81
N LYS A 225 14.23 1.65 10.81
CA LYS A 225 13.02 2.28 10.28
C LYS A 225 11.83 1.36 10.50
N ILE A 226 10.80 1.88 11.15
CA ILE A 226 9.52 1.19 11.36
C ILE A 226 8.49 1.77 10.41
N SER A 227 7.81 0.92 9.65
CA SER A 227 6.82 1.37 8.67
C SER A 227 5.61 0.44 8.61
N ILE A 228 4.46 0.96 8.19
CA ILE A 228 3.26 0.16 7.90
C ILE A 228 3.09 0.03 6.39
N ASP A 229 2.85 -1.19 5.90
CA ASP A 229 2.50 -1.38 4.51
C ASP A 229 1.04 -1.00 4.24
N THR A 230 0.86 -0.03 3.33
CA THR A 230 -0.45 0.44 2.91
C THR A 230 -0.96 -0.27 1.65
N SER A 231 -0.07 -0.96 0.91
CA SER A 231 -0.40 -1.66 -0.33
C SER A 231 -0.98 -3.05 -0.08
N GLY A 232 -0.44 -3.80 0.88
CA GLY A 232 -0.76 -5.21 1.09
C GLY A 232 -0.16 -6.09 0.01
N ALA A 233 -0.93 -6.43 -1.02
CA ALA A 233 -0.36 -7.14 -2.17
C ALA A 233 0.62 -6.22 -2.90
N ALA A 234 1.73 -6.77 -3.39
CA ALA A 234 2.69 -6.00 -4.19
C ALA A 234 1.97 -5.36 -5.39
N LEU A 235 2.25 -4.08 -5.64
CA LEU A 235 1.58 -3.29 -6.68
C LEU A 235 1.75 -3.91 -8.08
N SER A 236 2.84 -4.63 -8.34
CA SER A 236 3.01 -5.38 -9.58
C SER A 236 1.85 -6.36 -9.85
N ARG A 237 1.19 -6.90 -8.82
CA ARG A 237 0.04 -7.80 -8.97
C ARG A 237 -1.23 -7.01 -9.28
N ARG A 238 -1.32 -6.47 -10.50
CA ARG A 238 -2.48 -5.70 -11.01
C ARG A 238 -3.78 -6.53 -11.07
N GLY A 239 -3.65 -7.86 -11.09
CA GLY A 239 -4.77 -8.80 -11.02
C GLY A 239 -5.31 -9.25 -12.38
N TYR A 240 -4.71 -8.82 -13.50
CA TYR A 240 -5.07 -9.34 -14.83
C TYR A 240 -4.39 -10.67 -15.15
N ARG A 241 -3.30 -11.03 -14.45
CA ARG A 241 -2.58 -12.28 -14.66
C ARG A 241 -3.36 -13.43 -14.03
N THR A 242 -3.69 -14.44 -14.83
CA THR A 242 -4.26 -15.70 -14.34
C THR A 242 -3.13 -16.61 -13.85
N LYS A 243 -3.39 -17.41 -12.80
CA LYS A 243 -2.40 -18.34 -12.21
C LYS A 243 -1.74 -19.29 -13.21
N VAL A 244 -2.36 -19.52 -14.36
CA VAL A 244 -1.86 -20.39 -15.44
C VAL A 244 -0.65 -19.76 -16.15
N LEU A 245 -0.52 -18.43 -16.16
CA LEU A 245 0.56 -17.69 -16.81
C LEU A 245 1.81 -17.50 -15.93
N ASP A 246 1.77 -17.91 -14.66
CA ASP A 246 2.89 -17.76 -13.72
C ASP A 246 4.01 -18.81 -13.91
N ASN A 247 3.78 -19.85 -14.71
CA ASN A 247 4.72 -20.97 -14.90
C ASN A 247 5.96 -20.64 -15.74
N GLY A 248 6.01 -19.47 -16.40
CA GLY A 248 7.06 -19.10 -17.36
C GLY A 248 8.03 -18.02 -16.91
N ALA A 249 8.14 -17.74 -15.60
CA ALA A 249 8.91 -16.61 -15.04
C ALA A 249 8.67 -15.27 -15.78
N PRO A 250 7.40 -14.82 -15.92
CA PRO A 250 7.06 -13.62 -16.66
C PRO A 250 7.67 -12.36 -16.04
N LEU A 251 7.97 -11.37 -16.90
CA LEU A 251 8.44 -10.04 -16.50
C LEU A 251 7.49 -9.42 -15.45
N LYS A 252 8.05 -8.75 -14.44
CA LYS A 252 7.25 -7.99 -13.48
C LYS A 252 6.57 -6.81 -14.18
N GLU A 253 5.31 -6.58 -13.86
CA GLU A 253 4.47 -5.52 -14.40
C GLU A 253 5.08 -4.12 -14.14
N THR A 254 5.64 -3.92 -12.94
CA THR A 254 6.33 -2.65 -12.58
C THR A 254 7.56 -2.39 -13.44
N LEU A 255 8.30 -3.44 -13.80
CA LEU A 255 9.46 -3.34 -14.68
C LEU A 255 9.04 -3.14 -16.13
N ALA A 256 7.97 -3.79 -16.59
CA ALA A 256 7.41 -3.58 -17.92
C ALA A 256 6.95 -2.12 -18.13
N ALA A 257 6.21 -1.55 -17.16
CA ALA A 257 5.84 -0.14 -17.15
C ALA A 257 7.09 0.77 -17.16
N GLY A 258 8.12 0.43 -16.38
CA GLY A 258 9.38 1.17 -16.36
C GLY A 258 10.09 1.17 -17.73
N ILE A 259 10.15 0.04 -18.42
CA ILE A 259 10.72 -0.07 -19.78
C ILE A 259 9.96 0.82 -20.77
N LEU A 260 8.63 0.81 -20.72
CA LEU A 260 7.79 1.65 -21.59
C LEU A 260 8.06 3.14 -21.36
N MET A 261 8.09 3.58 -20.11
CA MET A 261 8.42 4.97 -19.75
C MET A 261 9.82 5.36 -20.24
N LEU A 262 10.82 4.49 -20.07
CA LEU A 262 12.20 4.72 -20.53
C LEU A 262 12.31 4.76 -22.06
N SER A 263 11.51 3.96 -22.77
CA SER A 263 11.46 3.95 -24.24
C SER A 263 10.87 5.24 -24.84
N ARG A 264 10.22 6.07 -24.00
CA ARG A 264 9.47 7.26 -24.42
C ARG A 264 8.39 6.93 -25.46
N TRP A 265 7.79 5.73 -25.34
CA TRP A 265 6.66 5.36 -26.16
C TRP A 265 5.44 6.20 -25.79
N THR A 266 4.65 6.54 -26.81
CA THR A 266 3.42 7.33 -26.68
C THR A 266 2.31 6.63 -27.49
N PRO A 267 1.02 6.76 -27.10
CA PRO A 267 -0.08 6.00 -27.72
C PRO A 267 -0.30 6.25 -29.22
N ASP A 268 0.20 7.36 -29.75
CA ASP A 268 0.17 7.72 -31.17
C ASP A 268 1.18 6.94 -32.02
N ARG A 269 2.12 6.21 -31.39
CA ARG A 269 3.15 5.43 -32.07
C ARG A 269 2.83 3.93 -32.02
N PRO A 270 3.01 3.18 -33.12
CA PRO A 270 2.84 1.73 -33.07
C PRO A 270 3.87 1.10 -32.11
N LEU A 271 3.39 0.19 -31.26
CA LEU A 271 4.22 -0.61 -30.36
C LEU A 271 4.22 -2.06 -30.84
N TYR A 272 5.40 -2.66 -30.93
CA TYR A 272 5.56 -4.06 -31.32
C TYR A 272 6.53 -4.77 -30.37
N ASP A 273 6.11 -5.92 -29.84
CA ASP A 273 6.93 -6.82 -29.04
C ASP A 273 6.97 -8.21 -29.74
N PRO A 274 8.03 -8.53 -30.50
CA PRO A 274 8.13 -9.79 -31.25
C PRO A 274 8.27 -11.02 -30.35
N PHE A 275 8.60 -10.84 -29.07
CA PHE A 275 8.83 -11.91 -28.11
C PHE A 275 7.93 -11.75 -26.88
N CYS A 276 6.66 -11.37 -27.13
CA CYS A 276 5.77 -10.86 -26.09
C CYS A 276 5.41 -11.85 -24.98
N GLY A 277 5.59 -13.16 -25.19
CA GLY A 277 5.33 -14.19 -24.19
C GLY A 277 3.92 -14.07 -23.60
N SER A 278 3.81 -13.73 -22.31
CA SER A 278 2.53 -13.50 -21.62
C SER A 278 1.85 -12.16 -21.95
N GLY A 279 2.45 -11.34 -22.82
CA GLY A 279 1.95 -10.04 -23.26
C GLY A 279 2.12 -8.92 -22.24
N THR A 280 2.96 -9.08 -21.21
CA THR A 280 3.04 -8.14 -20.07
C THR A 280 3.37 -6.71 -20.52
N ILE A 281 4.34 -6.51 -21.42
CA ILE A 281 4.70 -5.18 -21.94
C ILE A 281 3.53 -4.56 -22.70
N LEU A 282 2.89 -5.31 -23.61
CA LEU A 282 1.77 -4.80 -24.41
C LEU A 282 0.54 -4.47 -23.56
N LEU A 283 0.28 -5.25 -22.50
CA LEU A 283 -0.81 -4.98 -21.56
C LEU A 283 -0.56 -3.71 -20.73
N GLU A 284 0.65 -3.52 -20.20
CA GLU A 284 1.00 -2.29 -19.49
C GLU A 284 0.94 -1.07 -20.42
N ALA A 285 1.37 -1.19 -21.68
CA ALA A 285 1.24 -0.13 -22.67
C ALA A 285 -0.22 0.24 -22.94
N ALA A 286 -1.09 -0.77 -23.09
CA ALA A 286 -2.52 -0.55 -23.28
C ALA A 286 -3.20 0.07 -22.05
N LEU A 287 -2.69 -0.16 -20.85
CA LEU A 287 -3.18 0.48 -19.61
C LEU A 287 -2.64 1.91 -19.44
N MET A 288 -1.52 2.26 -20.07
CA MET A 288 -0.92 3.60 -20.05
C MET A 288 -1.54 4.54 -21.09
N ALA A 289 -2.04 4.00 -22.20
CA ALA A 289 -2.74 4.73 -23.26
C ALA A 289 -4.17 5.15 -22.86
#